data_AF-A0A526ZYB1-F1
#
_entry.id   AF-A0A526ZYB1-F1
#
_cell.length_a   1.000
_cell.length_b   1.000
_cell.length_c   1.000
_cell.angle_alpha   90.00
_cell.angle_beta   90.00
_cell.angle_gamma   90.00
#
_symmetry.space_group_name_H-M   'P 1'
#
loop_
_entity.id
_entity.type
_entity.pdbx_description
1 polymer ?
#
loop_
_entity_poly.entity_id
_entity_poly.type
_entity_poly.pdbx_seq_one_letter_code
_entity_poly.pdbx_strand_id
1 'polypeptide(L)'
;MSFENWAAFAAASTILLVIPGPTILLVISYALGQGWRTALPMAVGVAFGDFTAMTLSMLGIGALLAASATVFTVLKVVGAGYLIYLGIKLFRAGGTLKA
;
A
#
# COMPACT_ATOMS: atom_id res chain seq x y z
N MET A 1 -20.59 7.93 -14.07
CA MET A 1 -20.05 8.67 -12.92
C MET A 1 -20.10 10.16 -13.27
N SER A 2 -20.69 11.01 -12.43
CA SER A 2 -20.75 12.45 -12.69
C SER A 2 -19.37 13.09 -12.51
N PHE A 3 -19.17 14.29 -13.06
CA PHE A 3 -17.93 15.06 -12.89
C PHE A 3 -17.61 15.34 -11.42
N GLU A 4 -18.63 15.50 -10.57
CA GLU A 4 -18.42 15.72 -9.12
C GLU A 4 -17.73 14.54 -8.45
N ASN A 5 -18.08 13.29 -8.82
CA ASN A 5 -17.44 12.10 -8.27
C ASN A 5 -15.96 12.03 -8.63
N TRP A 6 -15.60 12.42 -9.86
CA TRP A 6 -14.21 12.49 -10.31
C TRP A 6 -13.42 13.57 -9.57
N ALA A 7 -14.00 14.77 -9.43
CA ALA A 7 -13.37 15.86 -8.70
C ALA A 7 -13.17 15.51 -7.21
N ALA A 8 -14.17 14.93 -6.56
CA ALA A 8 -14.10 14.48 -5.17
C ALA A 8 -13.06 13.38 -4.98
N PHE A 9 -13.03 12.37 -5.86
CA PHE A 9 -12.03 11.31 -5.83
C PHE A 9 -10.61 11.85 -6.02
N ALA A 10 -10.39 12.74 -6.99
CA ALA A 10 -9.09 13.34 -7.24
C ALA A 10 -8.60 14.13 -6.02
N ALA A 11 -9.45 15.00 -5.45
CA ALA A 11 -9.11 15.78 -4.27
C ALA A 11 -8.76 14.89 -3.06
N ALA A 12 -9.59 13.89 -2.75
CA ALA A 12 -9.34 12.97 -1.65
C ALA A 12 -8.05 12.15 -1.85
N SER A 13 -7.83 11.66 -3.07
CA SER A 13 -6.62 10.88 -3.41
C SER A 13 -5.36 11.74 -3.31
N THR A 14 -5.38 12.99 -3.77
CA THR A 14 -4.25 13.91 -3.63
C THR A 14 -3.90 14.12 -2.15
N ILE A 15 -4.88 14.38 -1.29
CA ILE A 15 -4.64 14.56 0.15
C ILE A 15 -3.97 13.32 0.75
N LEU A 16 -4.45 12.13 0.39
CA LEU A 16 -3.89 10.86 0.89
C LEU A 16 -2.48 10.60 0.35
N LEU A 17 -2.21 10.92 -0.91
CA LEU A 17 -0.93 10.68 -1.58
C LEU A 17 0.18 11.64 -1.14
N VAL A 18 -0.17 12.83 -0.63
CA VAL A 18 0.81 13.81 -0.12
C VAL A 18 1.51 13.28 1.15
N ILE A 19 0.84 12.47 1.97
CA ILE A 19 1.40 11.94 3.19
C ILE A 19 2.31 10.75 2.83
N PRO A 20 3.65 10.85 2.99
CA PRO A 20 4.53 9.75 2.64
C PRO A 20 4.28 8.57 3.58
N GLY A 21 3.81 7.46 3.00
CA GLY A 21 3.61 6.22 3.73
C GLY A 21 4.93 5.50 4.07
N PRO A 22 4.87 4.40 4.84
CA PRO A 22 6.04 3.63 5.25
C PRO A 22 6.94 3.18 4.09
N THR A 23 6.33 2.79 2.96
CA THR A 23 7.06 2.35 1.76
C THR A 23 7.90 3.47 1.14
N ILE A 24 7.34 4.68 1.01
CA ILE A 24 8.06 5.83 0.46
C ILE A 24 9.21 6.22 1.38
N LEU A 25 8.97 6.24 2.70
CA LEU A 25 10.00 6.51 3.69
C LEU A 25 11.14 5.49 3.64
N LEU A 26 10.82 4.20 3.44
CA LEU A 26 11.83 3.14 3.29
C LEU A 26 12.70 3.36 2.04
N VAL A 27 12.08 3.62 0.89
CA VAL A 27 12.80 3.87 -0.37
C VAL A 27 13.72 5.09 -0.23
N ILE A 28 13.23 6.18 0.37
CA ILE A 28 14.03 7.39 0.63
C ILE A 28 15.20 7.07 1.58
N SER A 29 14.94 6.31 2.66
CA SER A 29 15.97 5.95 3.63
C SER A 29 17.10 5.13 2.99
N TYR A 30 16.76 4.19 2.09
CA TYR A 30 17.75 3.41 1.36
C TYR A 30 18.48 4.24 0.31
N ALA A 31 17.77 5.12 -0.41
CA ALA A 31 18.37 5.99 -1.41
C ALA A 31 19.40 6.95 -0.80
N LEU A 32 19.08 7.53 0.36
CA LEU A 32 19.97 8.44 1.09
C LEU A 32 21.07 7.70 1.87
N GLY A 33 20.76 6.55 2.47
CA GLY A 33 21.69 5.81 3.33
C GLY A 33 22.65 4.88 2.60
N GLN A 34 22.18 4.20 1.54
CA GLN A 34 22.92 3.16 0.82
C GLN A 34 23.08 3.46 -0.68
N GLY A 35 22.51 4.56 -1.15
CA GLY A 35 22.58 5.02 -2.53
C GLY A 35 21.47 4.47 -3.44
N TRP A 36 21.36 5.05 -4.63
CA TRP A 36 20.29 4.73 -5.58
C TRP A 36 20.34 3.28 -6.09
N ARG A 37 21.51 2.62 -6.05
CA ARG A 37 21.69 1.25 -6.55
C ARG A 37 20.96 0.20 -5.69
N THR A 38 20.80 0.45 -4.39
CA THR A 38 20.02 -0.41 -3.49
C THR A 38 18.55 0.02 -3.44
N ALA A 39 18.25 1.31 -3.60
CA ALA A 39 16.88 1.83 -3.64
C ALA A 39 16.12 1.48 -4.93
N LEU A 40 16.79 1.43 -6.09
CA LEU A 40 16.14 1.21 -7.38
C LEU A 40 15.48 -0.18 -7.49
N PRO A 41 16.15 -1.30 -7.16
CA PRO A 41 15.50 -2.61 -7.14
C PRO A 41 14.33 -2.69 -6.16
N MET A 42 14.42 -2.01 -5.01
CA MET A 42 13.33 -1.90 -4.05
C MET A 42 12.13 -1.18 -4.66
N ALA A 43 12.34 -0.02 -5.28
CA ALA A 43 11.28 0.76 -5.93
C ALA A 43 10.63 -0.01 -7.08
N VAL A 44 11.42 -0.74 -7.88
CA VAL A 44 10.89 -1.61 -8.93
C VAL A 44 10.03 -2.74 -8.34
N GLY A 45 10.47 -3.36 -7.25
CA GLY A 45 9.69 -4.37 -6.54
C GLY A 45 8.35 -3.84 -6.03
N VAL A 46 8.34 -2.62 -5.49
CA VAL A 46 7.10 -1.93 -5.07
C VAL A 46 6.19 -1.70 -6.28
N ALA A 47 6.73 -1.18 -7.38
CA ALA A 47 5.95 -0.93 -8.60
C ALA A 47 5.33 -2.22 -9.17
N PHE A 48 6.03 -3.35 -9.13
CA PHE A 48 5.46 -4.64 -9.52
C PHE A 48 4.35 -5.11 -8.57
N GLY A 49 4.49 -4.85 -7.27
CA GLY A 49 3.43 -5.10 -6.28
C GLY A 49 2.18 -4.29 -6.59
N ASP A 50 2.33 -2.99 -6.81
CA ASP A 50 1.23 -2.08 -7.15
C ASP A 50 0.58 -2.46 -8.49
N PHE A 51 1.39 -2.80 -9.49
CA PHE A 51 0.89 -3.27 -10.79
C PHE A 51 0.08 -4.56 -10.66
N THR A 52 0.50 -5.48 -9.80
CA THR A 52 -0.23 -6.72 -9.52
C THR A 52 -1.59 -6.42 -8.89
N ALA A 53 -1.63 -5.56 -7.86
CA ALA A 53 -2.86 -5.15 -7.21
C ALA A 53 -3.81 -4.42 -8.18
N MET A 54 -3.28 -3.52 -9.01
CA MET A 54 -4.02 -2.82 -10.06
C MET A 54 -4.63 -3.81 -11.06
N THR A 55 -3.83 -4.77 -11.53
CA THR A 55 -4.28 -5.79 -12.49
C THR A 55 -5.41 -6.63 -11.88
N LEU A 56 -5.25 -7.12 -10.65
CA LEU A 56 -6.30 -7.87 -9.95
C LEU A 56 -7.59 -7.06 -9.76
N SER A 57 -7.46 -5.76 -9.45
CA SER A 57 -8.60 -4.85 -9.37
C SER A 57 -9.33 -4.74 -10.72
N MET A 58 -8.58 -4.55 -11.80
CA MET A 58 -9.10 -4.47 -13.17
C MET A 58 -9.75 -5.77 -13.64
N LEU A 59 -9.22 -6.92 -13.23
CA LEU A 59 -9.79 -8.24 -13.53
C LEU A 59 -11.10 -8.52 -12.77
N GLY A 60 -11.55 -7.62 -11.89
CA GLY A 60 -12.88 -7.67 -11.31
C GLY A 60 -12.93 -8.04 -9.84
N ILE A 61 -11.79 -8.11 -9.13
CA ILE A 61 -11.82 -8.26 -7.66
C ILE A 61 -12.61 -7.10 -7.02
N GLY A 62 -12.48 -5.87 -7.52
CA GLY A 62 -13.27 -4.75 -7.03
C GLY A 62 -14.78 -4.96 -7.17
N ALA A 63 -15.24 -5.51 -8.31
CA ALA A 63 -16.64 -5.84 -8.54
C ALA A 63 -17.12 -6.99 -7.64
N LEU A 64 -16.28 -8.02 -7.44
CA LEU A 64 -16.58 -9.12 -6.51
C LEU A 64 -16.77 -8.63 -5.07
N LEU A 65 -15.88 -7.74 -4.61
CA LEU A 65 -15.97 -7.15 -3.27
C LEU A 65 -17.19 -6.24 -3.12
N ALA A 66 -17.59 -5.52 -4.18
CA ALA A 66 -18.81 -4.71 -4.17
C ALA A 66 -20.09 -5.57 -4.16
N ALA A 67 -20.06 -6.74 -4.79
CA ALA A 67 -21.21 -7.64 -4.87
C ALA A 67 -21.42 -8.49 -3.60
N SER A 68 -20.36 -8.83 -2.86
CA SER A 68 -20.44 -9.69 -1.68
C SER A 68 -19.90 -9.05 -0.41
N ALA A 69 -20.82 -8.66 0.48
CA ALA A 69 -20.51 -8.14 1.80
C ALA A 69 -19.69 -9.13 2.65
N THR A 70 -19.95 -10.44 2.52
CA THR A 70 -19.22 -11.48 3.26
C THR A 70 -17.76 -11.53 2.83
N VAL A 71 -17.49 -11.56 1.51
CA VAL A 71 -16.11 -11.60 0.99
C VAL A 71 -15.36 -10.33 1.40
N PHE A 72 -15.99 -9.16 1.28
CA PHE A 72 -15.38 -7.89 1.70
C PHE A 72 -15.11 -7.84 3.20
N THR A 73 -15.97 -8.41 4.04
CA THR A 73 -15.78 -8.47 5.49
C THR A 73 -14.65 -9.41 5.87
N VAL A 74 -14.59 -10.60 5.27
CA VAL A 74 -13.49 -11.55 5.49
C VAL A 74 -12.16 -10.91 5.10
N LEU A 75 -12.08 -10.29 3.93
CA LEU A 75 -10.87 -9.60 3.47
C LEU A 75 -10.43 -8.51 4.46
N LYS A 76 -11.37 -7.70 4.97
CA LYS A 76 -11.09 -6.68 5.99
C LYS A 76 -10.53 -7.27 7.28
N VAL A 77 -11.14 -8.33 7.81
CA VAL A 77 -10.69 -8.96 9.06
C VAL A 77 -9.32 -9.61 8.90
N VAL A 78 -9.08 -10.30 7.77
CA VAL A 78 -7.77 -10.89 7.45
C VAL A 78 -6.70 -9.81 7.32
N GLY A 79 -6.99 -8.73 6.58
CA GLY A 79 -6.08 -7.59 6.43
C GLY A 79 -5.76 -6.92 7.76
N ALA A 80 -6.77 -6.67 8.60
CA ALA A 80 -6.58 -6.11 9.93
C ALA A 80 -5.72 -7.02 10.82
N GLY A 81 -5.99 -8.33 10.82
CA GLY A 81 -5.18 -9.31 11.55
C GLY A 81 -3.72 -9.33 11.09
N TYR A 82 -3.48 -9.25 9.78
CA TYR A 82 -2.14 -9.17 9.22
C TYR A 82 -1.39 -7.90 9.65
N LEU A 83 -2.07 -6.73 9.62
CA LEU A 83 -1.48 -5.48 10.10
C LEU A 83 -1.17 -5.49 11.59
N ILE A 84 -2.05 -6.08 12.42
CA ILE A 84 -1.78 -6.27 13.86
C ILE A 84 -0.54 -7.14 14.05
N TYR A 85 -0.44 -8.26 13.33
CA TYR A 85 0.73 -9.13 13.38
C TYR A 85 2.02 -8.39 12.98
N LEU A 86 1.99 -7.63 11.88
CA LEU A 86 3.13 -6.82 11.46
C LEU A 86 3.49 -5.75 12.49
N GLY A 87 2.50 -5.09 13.08
CA GLY A 87 2.70 -4.11 14.16
C GLY A 87 3.39 -4.74 15.36
N ILE A 88 2.90 -5.90 15.84
CA ILE A 88 3.53 -6.65 16.95
C ILE A 88 4.96 -7.04 16.58
N LYS A 89 5.19 -7.54 15.36
CA LYS A 89 6.51 -7.92 14.87
C LYS A 89 7.46 -6.72 14.86
N LEU A 90 6.99 -5.55 14.44
CA LEU A 90 7.76 -4.31 14.44
C LEU A 90 8.15 -3.87 15.85
N PHE A 91 7.20 -3.89 16.81
CA PHE A 91 7.50 -3.57 18.22
C PHE A 91 8.50 -4.55 18.83
N ARG A 92 8.42 -5.83 18.48
CA ARG A 92 9.34 -6.87 18.98
C ARG A 92 10.73 -6.82 18.34
N ALA A 93 10.86 -6.24 17.15
CA ALA A 93 12.14 -6.13 16.44
C ALA A 93 13.09 -5.06 17.03
N GLY A 94 12.68 -4.34 18.08
CA GLY A 94 13.58 -3.51 18.89
C GLY A 94 14.09 -2.23 18.22
N GLY A 95 13.45 -1.77 17.14
CA GLY A 95 13.82 -0.50 16.48
C GLY A 95 15.15 -0.51 15.75
N THR A 96 15.88 -1.63 15.67
CA THR A 96 17.08 -1.74 14.83
C THR A 96 16.66 -1.92 13.37
N LEU A 97 16.34 -0.80 12.72
CA LEU A 97 16.47 -0.70 11.27
C LEU A 97 17.96 -0.78 10.96
N LYS A 98 18.48 -2.00 10.79
CA LYS A 98 19.75 -2.18 10.08
C LYS A 98 19.46 -1.85 8.62
N ALA A 99 19.66 -0.58 8.27
CA ALA A 99 19.89 -0.18 6.91
C ALA A 99 21.14 -0.93 6.43
#